data_AF-A0A8B8HE57-F1
#
_entry.id   AF-A0A8B8HE57-F1
#
_cell.length_a   1.000
_cell.length_b   1.000
_cell.length_c   1.000
_cell.angle_alpha   90.00
_cell.angle_beta   90.00
_cell.angle_gamma   90.00
#
_symmetry.space_group_name_H-M   'P 1'
#
loop_
_entity.id
_entity.type
_entity.pdbx_description
1 polymer ?
#
loop_
_entity_poly.entity_id
_entity_poly.type
_entity_poly.pdbx_seq_one_letter_code
_entity_poly.pdbx_strand_id
1 'polypeptide(L)'
;MEDKYYFVLFALLCSGAHVDSLWTCSLDQDCTSLSGSICNSGACECRPGQQAVRGGRECVDISPYLESPCVEDHQCARLFSGYHCLSSGGNNTGICFCQEGYHYFHGRCWKSLEFGDSCTRSEECLGIIRDPFSLTCNGVCQCAEGYIERQRGECRRVTLASGGGCVLDQDCQFPNGACNQETFTCVESAPTQMNTDTEFADKIHTSIKMAANSNKMAAQRTICDSSVPCPSPFECSAFGVCVCPSGYYESTNGQICYADLGSPSTAEQCVGLLAEVIDGVCSCRPNFFYDHNMRDCIRVTRRIQDSCVSDVHCHTFGTPARCGPPKDPWGIRNCECIPETSVWDENRQICRLFAGIGEACEVDSDCLAGTLEIRCVLNDEGAGFCACPEDLNEVDGLCLSSGLELGDPCQSTLECTATNNTICNGVCSCAEGYQAVDDFCAPIIGGSCTLDSDCLIENTICVNTTTGNICQCIETFVEYNDICWPGIPGFNSSCFVTAQCAAVLGVGSICADNKCTCIENYHHRDGGCWPITGLFERCERSSQCYLEGSNDKLVCRNSFCECDFKYPYAPELGTCLPSKASAVSACAVLILTAISMIIR
;
A
#
# COMPACT_ATOMS: atom_id res chain seq x y z
N MET A 1 -59.88 -52.70 33.92
CA MET A 1 -58.76 -53.37 34.58
C MET A 1 -57.58 -52.44 34.46
N GLU A 2 -57.26 -51.82 35.59
CA GLU A 2 -56.00 -51.20 36.01
C GLU A 2 -55.30 -50.11 35.18
N ASP A 3 -54.90 -49.12 35.98
CA ASP A 3 -54.23 -47.86 35.76
C ASP A 3 -52.69 -47.97 35.55
N LYS A 4 -52.16 -46.98 34.81
CA LYS A 4 -50.93 -46.17 35.06
C LYS A 4 -49.51 -46.80 35.03
N TYR A 5 -48.58 -45.89 34.71
CA TYR A 5 -47.10 -45.91 34.84
C TYR A 5 -46.35 -46.48 33.61
N TYR A 6 -45.40 -45.80 32.94
CA TYR A 6 -44.60 -44.60 33.24
C TYR A 6 -44.25 -43.85 31.93
N PHE A 7 -44.34 -42.52 32.02
CA PHE A 7 -43.57 -41.54 31.26
C PHE A 7 -42.05 -41.81 31.41
N VAL A 8 -41.25 -41.35 30.44
CA VAL A 8 -39.76 -41.25 30.43
C VAL A 8 -39.03 -42.47 29.83
N LEU A 9 -38.85 -42.47 28.51
CA LEU A 9 -37.63 -42.89 27.80
C LEU A 9 -37.91 -42.96 26.29
N PHE A 10 -37.69 -41.84 25.59
CA PHE A 10 -37.19 -41.73 24.19
C PHE A 10 -37.36 -40.31 23.64
N ALA A 11 -37.07 -39.30 24.47
CA ALA A 11 -36.80 -37.93 24.03
C ALA A 11 -35.44 -37.53 24.59
N LEU A 12 -34.38 -38.16 24.08
CA LEU A 12 -32.98 -37.90 24.44
C LEU A 12 -32.03 -38.50 23.40
N LEU A 13 -32.21 -38.13 22.13
CA LEU A 13 -31.23 -38.37 21.06
C LEU A 13 -31.16 -37.15 20.10
N CYS A 14 -31.05 -35.96 20.69
CA CYS A 14 -30.48 -34.78 20.04
C CYS A 14 -29.62 -34.05 21.07
N SER A 15 -28.58 -34.71 21.58
CA SER A 15 -27.41 -33.99 22.06
C SER A 15 -26.70 -33.49 20.81
N GLY A 16 -26.78 -32.18 20.59
CA GLY A 16 -25.91 -31.50 19.65
C GLY A 16 -24.47 -31.91 19.94
N ALA A 17 -23.76 -32.32 18.89
CA ALA A 17 -22.33 -32.26 18.89
C ALA A 17 -21.94 -30.77 18.88
N HIS A 18 -22.07 -30.11 20.04
CA HIS A 18 -21.17 -29.02 20.36
C HIS A 18 -19.80 -29.67 20.49
N VAL A 19 -19.00 -29.55 19.44
CA VAL A 19 -17.55 -29.67 19.57
C VAL A 19 -17.10 -28.41 20.28
N ASP A 20 -17.45 -28.29 21.56
CA ASP A 20 -16.67 -27.48 22.48
C ASP A 20 -15.43 -28.34 22.75
N SER A 21 -14.39 -28.15 21.94
CA SER A 21 -13.06 -28.53 22.37
C SER A 21 -12.70 -27.59 23.51
N LEU A 22 -13.23 -27.88 24.70
CA LEU A 22 -12.74 -27.31 25.95
C LEU A 22 -11.43 -28.04 26.21
N TRP A 23 -10.33 -27.49 25.71
CA TRP A 23 -8.98 -27.98 25.97
C TRP A 23 -8.71 -27.74 27.45
N THR A 24 -9.12 -28.66 28.30
CA THR A 24 -8.83 -28.62 29.73
C THR A 24 -7.43 -29.14 29.98
N CYS A 25 -6.57 -28.37 30.64
CA CYS A 25 -5.23 -28.81 31.03
C CYS A 25 -5.19 -29.15 32.53
N SER A 26 -4.25 -30.00 32.94
CA SER A 26 -3.90 -30.25 34.34
C SER A 26 -2.43 -29.89 34.62
N LEU A 27 -1.57 -29.98 33.61
CA LEU A 27 -0.15 -29.64 33.65
C LEU A 27 0.21 -28.77 32.43
N ASP A 28 1.27 -27.96 32.55
CA ASP A 28 1.79 -27.14 31.45
C ASP A 28 2.07 -27.97 30.18
N GLN A 29 2.47 -29.23 30.35
CA GLN A 29 2.77 -30.15 29.24
C GLN A 29 1.54 -30.52 28.40
N ASP A 30 0.33 -30.35 28.95
CA ASP A 30 -0.92 -30.62 28.23
C ASP A 30 -1.18 -29.56 27.15
N CYS A 31 -0.56 -28.37 27.28
CA CYS A 31 -0.74 -27.22 26.41
C CYS A 31 0.08 -27.27 25.11
N THR A 32 0.03 -28.41 24.42
CA THR A 32 0.83 -28.67 23.22
C THR A 32 0.44 -27.84 21.99
N SER A 33 -0.82 -27.38 21.93
CA SER A 33 -1.33 -26.58 20.81
C SER A 33 -0.90 -25.11 20.85
N LEU A 34 -0.48 -24.60 22.00
CA LEU A 34 -0.04 -23.23 22.23
C LEU A 34 1.36 -23.25 22.86
N SER A 35 2.39 -23.19 22.02
CA SER A 35 3.79 -23.25 22.45
C SER A 35 4.11 -22.14 23.46
N GLY A 36 4.73 -22.49 24.59
CA GLY A 36 5.15 -21.55 25.64
C GLY A 36 4.08 -21.18 26.67
N SER A 37 2.84 -21.67 26.51
CA SER A 37 1.76 -21.47 27.50
C SER A 37 1.95 -22.30 28.76
N ILE A 38 1.21 -21.92 29.80
CA ILE A 38 1.11 -22.60 31.10
C ILE A 38 -0.33 -23.02 31.35
N CYS A 39 -0.51 -24.05 32.16
CA CYS A 39 -1.83 -24.46 32.60
C CYS A 39 -2.26 -23.64 33.81
N ASN A 40 -3.24 -22.76 33.61
CA ASN A 40 -3.83 -21.95 34.67
C ASN A 40 -5.32 -22.26 34.81
N SER A 41 -5.73 -22.75 35.99
CA SER A 41 -7.14 -23.02 36.31
C SER A 41 -7.88 -23.88 35.29
N GLY A 42 -7.16 -24.82 34.66
CA GLY A 42 -7.71 -25.73 33.66
C GLY A 42 -7.68 -25.19 32.22
N ALA A 43 -7.15 -23.99 31.97
CA ALA A 43 -6.99 -23.41 30.64
C ALA A 43 -5.51 -23.17 30.30
N CYS A 44 -5.15 -23.35 29.04
CA CYS A 44 -3.81 -23.03 28.54
C CYS A 44 -3.70 -21.53 28.22
N GLU A 45 -2.91 -20.81 29.01
CA GLU A 45 -2.75 -19.36 28.92
C GLU A 45 -1.29 -18.97 28.76
N CYS A 46 -1.02 -17.86 28.06
CA CYS A 46 0.33 -17.32 27.99
C CYS A 46 0.77 -16.78 29.36
N ARG A 47 2.08 -16.80 29.63
CA ARG A 47 2.64 -16.25 30.87
C ARG A 47 2.36 -14.74 30.96
N PRO A 48 2.33 -14.14 32.17
CA PRO A 48 2.25 -12.69 32.31
C PRO A 48 3.30 -11.98 31.45
N GLY A 49 2.87 -10.98 30.68
CA GLY A 49 3.70 -10.25 29.73
C GLY A 49 3.87 -10.90 28.36
N GLN A 50 3.14 -12.00 28.11
CA GLN A 50 3.08 -12.67 26.81
C GLN A 50 1.65 -12.69 26.28
N GLN A 51 1.53 -12.82 24.97
CA GLN A 51 0.26 -12.96 24.27
C GLN A 51 0.36 -14.01 23.16
N ALA A 52 -0.78 -14.62 22.84
CA ALA A 52 -0.86 -15.63 21.81
C ALA A 52 -0.82 -15.00 20.41
N VAL A 53 -0.04 -15.59 19.51
CA VAL A 53 0.10 -15.19 18.10
C VAL A 53 -0.03 -16.40 17.17
N ARG A 54 -0.04 -16.16 15.85
CA ARG A 54 -0.14 -17.17 14.79
C ARG A 54 -1.40 -18.02 14.92
N GLY A 55 -2.52 -17.36 15.22
CA GLY A 55 -3.81 -18.01 15.48
C GLY A 55 -3.83 -18.87 16.74
N GLY A 56 -3.04 -18.52 17.77
CA GLY A 56 -3.02 -19.22 19.06
C GLY A 56 -2.06 -20.40 19.13
N ARG A 57 -1.00 -20.40 18.33
CA ARG A 57 -0.02 -21.50 18.27
C ARG A 57 1.24 -21.26 19.08
N GLU A 58 1.52 -20.00 19.41
CA GLU A 58 2.75 -19.58 20.08
C GLU A 58 2.48 -18.41 21.02
N CYS A 59 3.06 -18.44 22.22
CA CYS A 59 3.11 -17.32 23.15
C CYS A 59 4.41 -16.53 22.92
N VAL A 60 4.27 -15.23 22.66
CA VAL A 60 5.40 -14.31 22.48
C VAL A 60 5.23 -13.09 23.38
N ASP A 61 6.31 -12.37 23.65
CA ASP A 61 6.28 -11.18 24.50
C ASP A 61 5.39 -10.07 23.93
N ILE A 62 4.78 -9.29 24.81
CA ILE A 62 3.99 -8.12 24.41
C ILE A 62 4.87 -7.02 23.81
N SER A 63 4.28 -6.23 22.91
CA SER A 63 4.94 -5.17 22.13
C SER A 63 4.33 -3.80 22.46
N PRO A 64 4.60 -3.24 23.66
CA PRO A 64 3.82 -2.13 24.21
C PRO A 64 4.21 -0.74 23.69
N TYR A 65 5.31 -0.58 22.94
CA TYR A 65 5.79 0.73 22.48
C TYR A 65 5.96 0.77 20.96
N LEU A 66 5.99 1.98 20.39
CA LEU A 66 6.46 2.19 19.02
C LEU A 66 7.86 1.58 18.85
N GLU A 67 8.11 0.98 17.69
CA GLU A 67 9.35 0.27 17.36
C GLU A 67 9.63 -1.01 18.17
N SER A 68 8.65 -1.49 18.96
CA SER A 68 8.75 -2.79 19.61
C SER A 68 8.70 -3.92 18.58
N PRO A 69 9.47 -5.01 18.76
CA PRO A 69 9.38 -6.16 17.88
C PRO A 69 8.00 -6.82 18.02
N CYS A 70 7.43 -7.27 16.91
CA CYS A 70 6.13 -7.93 16.83
C CYS A 70 6.14 -9.05 15.78
N VAL A 71 5.09 -9.84 15.75
CA VAL A 71 4.81 -10.92 14.78
C VAL A 71 3.48 -10.65 14.10
N GLU A 72 2.48 -10.15 14.84
CA GLU A 72 1.14 -9.81 14.35
C GLU A 72 0.69 -8.43 14.88
N ASP A 73 -0.27 -7.80 14.18
CA ASP A 73 -0.73 -6.43 14.46
C ASP A 73 -1.26 -6.25 15.88
N HIS A 74 -2.05 -7.19 16.41
CA HIS A 74 -2.68 -7.05 17.72
C HIS A 74 -1.67 -6.92 18.86
N GLN A 75 -0.41 -7.31 18.63
CA GLN A 75 0.64 -7.10 19.62
C GLN A 75 0.92 -5.63 19.89
N CYS A 76 0.67 -4.78 18.91
CA CYS A 76 0.87 -3.33 18.95
C CYS A 76 -0.37 -2.59 19.49
N ALA A 77 -1.39 -3.30 20.00
CA ALA A 77 -2.67 -2.73 20.40
C ALA A 77 -2.59 -1.64 21.48
N ARG A 78 -1.47 -1.52 22.20
CA ARG A 78 -1.24 -0.44 23.15
C ARG A 78 -1.14 0.94 22.47
N LEU A 79 -0.79 0.98 21.18
CA LEU A 79 -0.84 2.18 20.33
C LEU A 79 -2.29 2.64 20.03
N PHE A 80 -3.28 1.92 20.56
CA PHE A 80 -4.72 2.21 20.56
C PHE A 80 -5.44 2.01 19.22
N SER A 81 -5.10 2.78 18.18
CA SER A 81 -5.78 2.74 16.88
C SER A 81 -4.81 2.99 15.74
N GLY A 82 -5.09 2.47 14.54
CA GLY A 82 -4.25 2.77 13.37
C GLY A 82 -2.80 2.31 13.55
N TYR A 83 -2.60 1.11 14.10
CA TYR A 83 -1.28 0.48 14.29
C TYR A 83 -1.14 -0.75 13.40
N HIS A 84 0.09 -1.11 13.06
CA HIS A 84 0.38 -2.36 12.36
C HIS A 84 1.78 -2.88 12.73
N CYS A 85 1.98 -4.18 12.51
CA CYS A 85 3.26 -4.83 12.62
C CYS A 85 3.94 -4.87 11.24
N LEU A 86 4.87 -3.95 11.00
CA LEU A 86 5.57 -3.87 9.73
C LEU A 86 6.64 -4.96 9.62
N SER A 87 6.41 -5.97 8.78
CA SER A 87 7.40 -7.03 8.49
C SER A 87 8.35 -6.60 7.38
N SER A 88 9.66 -6.77 7.60
CA SER A 88 10.66 -6.61 6.55
C SER A 88 10.71 -7.90 5.73
N GLY A 89 10.24 -7.84 4.48
CA GLY A 89 9.98 -8.99 3.61
C GLY A 89 11.07 -10.06 3.67
N GLY A 90 10.76 -11.19 4.32
CA GLY A 90 11.65 -12.34 4.51
C GLY A 90 11.79 -12.81 5.97
N ASN A 91 11.49 -11.96 6.97
CA ASN A 91 11.57 -12.31 8.38
C ASN A 91 10.20 -12.56 9.03
N ASN A 92 10.15 -13.57 9.91
CA ASN A 92 8.98 -13.92 10.72
C ASN A 92 8.67 -12.93 11.86
N THR A 93 9.37 -11.80 11.91
CA THR A 93 9.26 -10.74 12.92
C THR A 93 9.23 -9.37 12.24
N GLY A 94 8.34 -8.50 12.70
CA GLY A 94 8.20 -7.11 12.30
C GLY A 94 8.41 -6.15 13.46
N ILE A 95 8.04 -4.89 13.23
CA ILE A 95 8.17 -3.79 14.18
C ILE A 95 6.86 -3.02 14.25
N CYS A 96 6.41 -2.65 15.45
CA CYS A 96 5.19 -1.86 15.65
C CYS A 96 5.34 -0.43 15.12
N PHE A 97 4.47 -0.04 14.19
CA PHE A 97 4.38 1.30 13.62
C PHE A 97 2.93 1.78 13.51
N CYS A 98 2.73 3.09 13.37
CA CYS A 98 1.44 3.64 12.97
C CYS A 98 1.19 3.36 11.48
N GLN A 99 -0.05 3.04 11.13
CA GLN A 99 -0.52 2.86 9.76
C GLN A 99 -0.41 4.15 8.97
N GLU A 100 -0.46 4.03 7.64
CA GLU A 100 -0.57 5.20 6.75
C GLU A 100 -1.80 6.04 7.11
N GLY A 101 -1.65 7.37 7.10
CA GLY A 101 -2.67 8.30 7.58
C GLY A 101 -2.75 8.44 9.11
N TYR A 102 -1.85 7.80 9.87
CA TYR A 102 -1.71 7.96 11.31
C TYR A 102 -0.29 8.38 11.69
N HIS A 103 -0.15 9.17 12.77
CA HIS A 103 1.13 9.55 13.34
C HIS A 103 1.23 9.14 14.81
N TYR A 104 2.45 8.91 15.28
CA TYR A 104 2.69 8.59 16.68
C TYR A 104 2.79 9.87 17.51
N PHE A 105 2.06 9.97 18.62
CA PHE A 105 2.23 11.02 19.61
C PHE A 105 1.75 10.55 20.99
N HIS A 106 2.54 10.81 22.04
CA HIS A 106 2.26 10.42 23.43
C HIS A 106 1.84 8.95 23.64
N GLY A 107 2.58 8.01 23.05
CA GLY A 107 2.35 6.58 23.26
C GLY A 107 1.22 5.97 22.42
N ARG A 108 0.63 6.73 21.49
CA ARG A 108 -0.52 6.29 20.68
C ARG A 108 -0.36 6.71 19.22
N CYS A 109 -1.08 6.02 18.35
CA CYS A 109 -1.23 6.40 16.96
C CYS A 109 -2.53 7.19 16.79
N TRP A 110 -2.40 8.43 16.33
CA TRP A 110 -3.48 9.37 16.07
C TRP A 110 -3.74 9.49 14.59
N LYS A 111 -4.99 9.66 14.19
CA LYS A 111 -5.31 9.95 12.80
C LYS A 111 -4.68 11.31 12.45
N SER A 112 -3.89 11.37 11.40
CA SER A 112 -3.26 12.61 10.95
C SER A 112 -4.30 13.47 10.26
N LEU A 113 -4.56 14.64 10.84
CA LEU A 113 -5.39 15.70 10.29
C LEU A 113 -4.52 16.93 10.01
N GLU A 114 -4.70 17.54 8.85
CA GLU A 114 -3.95 18.71 8.43
C GLU A 114 -4.68 20.00 8.81
N PHE A 115 -4.07 21.14 8.54
CA PHE A 115 -4.70 22.43 8.77
C PHE A 115 -6.05 22.53 8.02
N GLY A 116 -7.08 23.05 8.71
CA GLY A 116 -8.42 23.20 8.17
C GLY A 116 -9.30 21.96 8.32
N ASP A 117 -8.73 20.78 8.57
CA ASP A 117 -9.52 19.56 8.81
C ASP A 117 -10.34 19.67 10.09
N SER A 118 -11.54 19.09 10.09
CA SER A 118 -12.36 19.01 11.29
C SER A 118 -11.77 18.00 12.28
N CYS A 119 -11.57 18.45 13.51
CA CYS A 119 -10.89 17.70 14.56
C CYS A 119 -11.71 17.69 15.86
N THR A 120 -11.37 16.75 16.75
CA THR A 120 -11.92 16.70 18.11
C THR A 120 -10.87 16.92 19.18
N ARG A 121 -9.60 16.65 18.85
CA ARG A 121 -8.47 16.69 19.77
C ARG A 121 -7.24 17.25 19.08
N SER A 122 -6.41 18.01 19.82
CA SER A 122 -5.18 18.59 19.27
C SER A 122 -4.17 17.53 18.86
N GLU A 123 -4.17 16.36 19.52
CA GLU A 123 -3.27 15.25 19.15
C GLU A 123 -3.58 14.62 17.78
N GLU A 124 -4.73 14.93 17.17
CA GLU A 124 -5.03 14.52 15.78
C GLU A 124 -4.38 15.46 14.76
N CYS A 125 -4.10 16.70 15.13
CA CYS A 125 -3.60 17.72 14.23
C CYS A 125 -2.06 17.65 14.13
N LEU A 126 -1.54 17.24 12.98
CA LEU A 126 -0.10 17.22 12.73
C LEU A 126 0.20 17.75 11.32
N GLY A 127 0.88 18.89 11.25
CA GLY A 127 1.31 19.46 9.99
C GLY A 127 2.51 18.72 9.37
N ILE A 128 2.84 19.06 8.13
CA ILE A 128 3.96 18.48 7.36
C ILE A 128 5.33 18.69 8.05
N ILE A 129 5.46 19.75 8.85
CA ILE A 129 6.65 20.03 9.67
C ILE A 129 6.83 18.99 10.81
N ARG A 130 5.79 18.22 11.11
CA ARG A 130 5.73 17.18 12.15
C ARG A 130 5.99 17.68 13.57
N ASP A 131 5.91 18.99 13.79
CA ASP A 131 5.88 19.54 15.15
C ASP A 131 4.47 19.34 15.74
N PRO A 132 4.29 18.48 16.75
CA PRO A 132 2.99 18.19 17.34
C PRO A 132 2.38 19.39 18.09
N PHE A 133 3.15 20.46 18.29
CA PHE A 133 2.70 21.69 18.94
C PHE A 133 2.39 22.82 17.96
N SER A 134 2.62 22.61 16.66
CA SER A 134 2.39 23.63 15.64
C SER A 134 0.90 23.87 15.34
N LEU A 135 0.08 22.83 15.51
CA LEU A 135 -1.36 22.87 15.32
C LEU A 135 -2.10 22.60 16.64
N THR A 136 -3.31 23.15 16.74
CA THR A 136 -4.24 22.86 17.83
C THR A 136 -5.66 22.74 17.30
N CYS A 137 -6.49 21.98 18.00
CA CYS A 137 -7.87 21.75 17.61
C CYS A 137 -8.84 22.71 18.30
N ASN A 138 -9.53 23.53 17.50
CA ASN A 138 -10.66 24.37 17.93
C ASN A 138 -11.93 24.04 17.10
N GLY A 139 -12.21 22.75 16.91
CA GLY A 139 -13.23 22.22 15.99
C GLY A 139 -12.72 22.02 14.56
N VAL A 140 -11.71 22.79 14.18
CA VAL A 140 -10.82 22.56 13.03
C VAL A 140 -9.37 22.71 13.48
N CYS A 141 -8.45 22.02 12.79
CA CYS A 141 -7.02 22.15 13.03
C CYS A 141 -6.55 23.53 12.54
N GLN A 142 -5.94 24.31 13.43
CA GLN A 142 -5.43 25.65 13.13
C GLN A 142 -4.11 25.88 13.85
N CYS A 143 -3.34 26.91 13.47
CA CYS A 143 -2.07 27.20 14.12
C CYS A 143 -2.25 27.43 15.63
N ALA A 144 -1.36 26.83 16.42
CA ALA A 144 -1.34 27.00 17.87
C ALA A 144 -0.83 28.39 18.26
N GLU A 145 -1.04 28.77 19.53
CA GLU A 145 -0.50 30.02 20.07
C GLU A 145 1.02 30.05 19.95
N GLY A 146 1.57 31.17 19.46
CA GLY A 146 3.01 31.30 19.16
C GLY A 146 3.44 30.74 17.81
N TYR A 147 2.50 30.27 16.99
CA TYR A 147 2.70 29.88 15.60
C TYR A 147 1.89 30.78 14.67
N ILE A 148 2.44 31.09 13.50
CA ILE A 148 1.73 31.78 12.43
C ILE A 148 1.59 30.85 11.22
N GLU A 149 0.50 31.01 10.49
CA GLU A 149 0.37 30.37 9.18
C GLU A 149 1.27 31.10 8.20
N ARG A 150 2.28 30.40 7.69
CA ARG A 150 3.22 30.95 6.71
C ARG A 150 2.64 30.89 5.30
N GLN A 151 2.11 29.74 4.92
CA GLN A 151 1.42 29.50 3.65
C GLN A 151 0.64 28.19 3.71
N ARG A 152 -0.61 28.20 3.23
CA ARG A 152 -1.46 26.99 3.01
C ARG A 152 -1.38 25.98 4.15
N GLY A 153 -1.65 26.43 5.38
CA GLY A 153 -1.69 25.59 6.57
C GLY A 153 -0.34 25.23 7.19
N GLU A 154 0.77 25.76 6.67
CA GLU A 154 2.09 25.57 7.26
C GLU A 154 2.27 26.49 8.49
N CYS A 155 2.03 25.93 9.67
CA CYS A 155 2.18 26.66 10.93
C CYS A 155 3.63 26.65 11.43
N ARG A 156 4.21 27.84 11.54
CA ARG A 156 5.61 28.03 11.91
C ARG A 156 5.74 28.82 13.20
N ARG A 157 6.61 28.36 14.09
CA ARG A 157 6.88 29.02 15.37
C ARG A 157 7.50 30.39 15.12
N VAL A 158 7.01 31.38 15.86
CA VAL A 158 7.54 32.75 15.84
C VAL A 158 7.98 33.19 17.22
N THR A 159 8.86 34.18 17.24
CA THR A 159 9.38 34.83 18.43
C THR A 159 9.02 36.31 18.40
N LEU A 160 8.41 36.82 19.48
CA LEU A 160 7.97 38.21 19.62
C LEU A 160 9.00 39.14 20.30
N ALA A 161 10.17 38.62 20.68
CA ALA A 161 11.22 39.36 21.40
C ALA A 161 12.64 38.89 21.01
N SER A 162 13.64 39.74 21.23
CA SER A 162 15.05 39.38 21.03
C SER A 162 15.49 38.22 21.92
N GLY A 163 16.38 37.35 21.42
CA GLY A 163 16.96 36.23 22.15
C GLY A 163 16.21 34.90 22.02
N GLY A 164 14.99 34.90 21.49
CA GLY A 164 14.32 33.64 21.11
C GLY A 164 14.92 33.02 19.85
N GLY A 165 14.71 31.71 19.68
CA GLY A 165 15.30 30.95 18.57
C GLY A 165 14.69 31.29 17.21
N CYS A 166 15.50 31.22 16.16
CA CYS A 166 15.08 31.45 14.78
C CYS A 166 15.95 30.68 13.78
N VAL A 167 15.41 30.43 12.58
CA VAL A 167 16.17 30.09 11.38
C VAL A 167 16.14 31.23 10.37
N LEU A 168 14.97 31.87 10.22
CA LEU A 168 14.71 32.88 9.21
C LEU A 168 14.36 34.20 9.88
N ASP A 169 14.59 35.32 9.20
CA ASP A 169 14.24 36.65 9.71
C ASP A 169 12.74 36.75 10.02
N GLN A 170 11.89 36.05 9.25
CA GLN A 170 10.45 35.97 9.46
C GLN A 170 10.03 35.29 10.78
N ASP A 171 10.93 34.51 11.40
CA ASP A 171 10.68 33.92 12.71
C ASP A 171 10.70 35.01 13.81
N CYS A 172 11.25 36.19 13.52
CA CYS A 172 11.41 37.32 14.44
C CYS A 172 10.30 38.36 14.21
N GLN A 173 9.14 38.15 14.82
CA GLN A 173 7.93 38.96 14.67
C GLN A 173 7.95 40.22 15.56
N PHE A 174 8.91 41.11 15.31
CA PHE A 174 9.02 42.43 15.95
C PHE A 174 9.76 43.42 15.04
N PRO A 175 9.64 44.75 15.25
CA PRO A 175 10.25 45.74 14.36
C PRO A 175 11.77 45.56 14.22
N ASN A 176 12.25 45.46 12.97
CA ASN A 176 13.65 45.19 12.63
C ASN A 176 14.20 43.87 13.19
N GLY A 177 13.32 42.90 13.49
CA GLY A 177 13.72 41.55 13.85
C GLY A 177 14.45 40.88 12.69
N ALA A 178 15.66 40.41 12.95
CA ALA A 178 16.43 39.59 12.03
C ALA A 178 16.98 38.38 12.77
N CYS A 179 17.14 37.26 12.08
CA CYS A 179 17.72 36.07 12.63
C CYS A 179 19.24 36.12 12.46
N ASN A 180 19.96 36.13 13.60
CA ASN A 180 21.41 36.00 13.54
C ASN A 180 21.76 34.55 13.12
N GLN A 181 22.32 34.39 11.92
CA GLN A 181 22.67 33.08 11.33
C GLN A 181 23.85 32.37 12.00
N GLU A 182 24.56 33.04 12.92
CA GLU A 182 25.63 32.42 13.71
C GLU A 182 25.10 31.88 15.04
N THR A 183 24.24 32.64 15.72
CA THR A 183 23.71 32.28 17.04
C THR A 183 22.32 31.63 17.00
N PHE A 184 21.61 31.72 15.87
CA PHE A 184 20.23 31.26 15.69
C PHE A 184 19.24 31.88 16.66
N THR A 185 19.45 33.14 16.98
CA THR A 185 18.59 33.91 17.87
C THR A 185 18.14 35.19 17.20
N CYS A 186 16.89 35.57 17.43
CA CYS A 186 16.35 36.83 16.97
C CYS A 186 17.10 38.00 17.61
N VAL A 187 17.55 38.92 16.77
CA VAL A 187 18.23 40.15 17.16
C VAL A 187 17.51 41.36 16.57
N GLU A 188 17.64 42.51 17.23
CA GLU A 188 17.27 43.78 16.63
C GLU A 188 18.40 44.19 15.67
N SER A 189 18.12 44.14 14.38
CA SER A 189 19.05 44.64 13.40
C SER A 189 18.96 46.17 13.36
N ALA A 190 20.05 46.87 13.67
CA ALA A 190 20.16 48.30 13.36
C ALA A 190 20.10 48.46 11.83
N PRO A 191 19.51 49.54 11.29
CA PRO A 191 19.48 49.76 9.86
C PRO A 191 20.91 49.93 9.38
N THR A 192 21.51 48.92 8.74
CA THR A 192 22.92 49.00 8.38
C THR A 192 23.14 48.66 6.91
N GLN A 193 23.83 49.60 6.27
CA GLN A 193 24.48 49.46 4.98
C GLN A 193 25.29 48.16 4.92
N MET A 194 25.14 47.44 3.81
CA MET A 194 25.95 46.28 3.44
C MET A 194 27.44 46.60 3.49
N ASN A 195 28.21 45.74 4.15
CA ASN A 195 29.62 45.53 3.80
C ASN A 195 29.94 44.04 3.88
N THR A 196 30.73 43.64 2.90
CA THR A 196 31.13 42.29 2.50
C THR A 196 32.29 41.73 3.33
N ASP A 197 32.32 40.39 3.35
CA ASP A 197 33.43 39.46 3.62
C ASP A 197 33.99 39.35 5.05
N THR A 198 34.06 38.14 5.62
CA THR A 198 35.17 37.16 5.42
C THR A 198 34.89 35.82 6.12
N GLU A 199 35.46 34.74 5.57
CA GLU A 199 35.54 33.35 6.08
C GLU A 199 36.01 33.22 7.55
N PHE A 200 35.62 32.15 8.26
CA PHE A 200 36.56 31.27 8.99
C PHE A 200 35.91 29.93 9.41
N ALA A 201 36.73 28.88 9.38
CA ALA A 201 36.40 27.46 9.47
C ALA A 201 36.26 26.88 10.90
N ASP A 202 35.48 25.80 10.96
CA ASP A 202 35.54 24.62 11.86
C ASP A 202 35.95 24.75 13.33
N LYS A 203 35.03 24.31 14.20
CA LYS A 203 35.26 23.26 15.22
C LYS A 203 33.98 22.95 16.00
N ILE A 204 33.31 21.84 15.67
CA ILE A 204 32.62 21.03 16.69
C ILE A 204 32.92 19.55 16.40
N HIS A 205 33.89 19.02 17.13
CA HIS A 205 34.07 17.59 17.30
C HIS A 205 33.14 17.16 18.45
N THR A 206 32.06 16.46 18.14
CA THR A 206 31.27 15.76 19.16
C THR A 206 31.27 14.28 18.83
N SER A 207 31.78 13.51 19.77
CA SER A 207 31.99 12.08 19.66
C SER A 207 30.64 11.36 19.50
N ILE A 208 30.34 10.89 18.30
CA ILE A 208 29.22 9.98 18.06
C ILE A 208 29.61 8.63 18.66
N LYS A 209 29.00 8.26 19.78
CA LYS A 209 28.98 6.86 20.22
C LYS A 209 27.96 6.14 19.35
N MET A 210 28.42 5.50 18.28
CA MET A 210 27.62 4.50 17.59
C MET A 210 27.41 3.34 18.56
N ALA A 211 26.19 3.22 19.10
CA ALA A 211 25.80 2.05 19.85
C ALA A 211 25.62 0.90 18.87
N ALA A 212 26.53 -0.07 18.98
CA ALA A 212 26.51 -1.30 18.21
C ALA A 212 25.22 -2.09 18.45
N ASN A 213 24.77 -2.71 17.36
CA ASN A 213 23.77 -3.76 17.31
C ASN A 213 24.02 -4.78 18.42
N SER A 214 23.16 -4.78 19.44
CA SER A 214 23.21 -5.72 20.55
C SER A 214 21.94 -6.54 20.55
N ASN A 215 22.11 -7.86 20.52
CA ASN A 215 21.03 -8.83 20.69
C ASN A 215 20.20 -8.42 21.92
N LYS A 216 18.94 -8.03 21.68
CA LYS A 216 17.96 -7.72 22.72
C LYS A 216 17.78 -8.95 23.60
N MET A 217 18.48 -9.02 24.74
CA MET A 217 18.04 -9.91 25.83
C MET A 217 16.75 -9.32 26.37
N ALA A 218 15.67 -10.09 26.34
CA ALA A 218 14.39 -9.68 26.90
C ALA A 218 14.60 -9.31 28.39
N ALA A 219 14.46 -8.01 28.71
CA ALA A 219 14.43 -7.57 30.09
C ALA A 219 13.20 -8.23 30.74
N GLN A 220 13.43 -9.03 31.77
CA GLN A 220 12.34 -9.74 32.45
C GLN A 220 11.48 -8.72 33.19
N ARG A 221 10.31 -8.39 32.62
CA ARG A 221 9.37 -7.40 33.17
C ARG A 221 8.82 -7.88 34.51
N THR A 222 8.66 -6.94 35.45
CA THR A 222 8.06 -7.23 36.76
C THR A 222 6.58 -7.57 36.60
N ILE A 223 6.16 -8.69 37.19
CA ILE A 223 4.75 -9.12 37.20
C ILE A 223 3.97 -8.23 38.17
N CYS A 224 2.75 -7.85 37.78
CA CYS A 224 1.87 -7.01 38.58
C CYS A 224 0.42 -7.46 38.49
N ASP A 225 -0.36 -7.11 39.50
CA ASP A 225 -1.81 -7.30 39.56
C ASP A 225 -2.43 -6.28 40.53
N SER A 226 -3.71 -6.43 40.88
CA SER A 226 -4.39 -5.53 41.83
C SER A 226 -3.81 -5.55 43.25
N SER A 227 -3.08 -6.61 43.61
CA SER A 227 -2.45 -6.82 44.92
C SER A 227 -0.96 -6.47 44.93
N VAL A 228 -0.29 -6.56 43.78
CA VAL A 228 1.12 -6.25 43.58
C VAL A 228 1.24 -5.09 42.58
N PRO A 229 1.23 -3.82 43.07
CA PRO A 229 1.33 -2.66 42.20
C PRO A 229 2.75 -2.49 41.65
N CYS A 230 2.85 -1.84 40.49
CA CYS A 230 4.13 -1.51 39.88
C CYS A 230 4.87 -0.39 40.64
N PRO A 231 6.21 -0.41 40.67
CA PRO A 231 6.98 0.72 41.18
C PRO A 231 6.78 1.93 40.27
N SER A 232 6.59 3.11 40.86
CA SER A 232 6.51 4.37 40.10
C SER A 232 7.79 4.58 39.27
N PRO A 233 7.72 5.00 37.99
CA PRO A 233 6.54 5.49 37.27
C PRO A 233 5.79 4.42 36.45
N PHE A 234 6.11 3.13 36.60
CA PHE A 234 5.52 2.07 35.80
C PHE A 234 4.04 1.83 36.15
N GLU A 235 3.27 1.44 35.14
CA GLU A 235 1.85 1.09 35.23
C GLU A 235 1.65 -0.40 34.91
N CYS A 236 0.67 -1.02 35.54
CA CYS A 236 0.37 -2.42 35.28
C CYS A 236 -0.42 -2.57 33.96
N SER A 237 0.14 -3.30 33.00
CA SER A 237 -0.54 -3.58 31.73
C SER A 237 -1.67 -4.60 31.88
N ALA A 238 -2.57 -4.66 30.89
CA ALA A 238 -3.61 -5.68 30.81
C ALA A 238 -3.07 -7.13 30.75
N PHE A 239 -1.78 -7.31 30.47
CA PHE A 239 -1.10 -8.61 30.41
C PHE A 239 -0.35 -8.95 31.72
N GLY A 240 -0.59 -8.21 32.81
CA GLY A 240 -0.06 -8.55 34.14
C GLY A 240 1.43 -8.26 34.33
N VAL A 241 1.99 -7.32 33.55
CA VAL A 241 3.38 -6.85 33.70
C VAL A 241 3.49 -5.34 33.71
N CYS A 242 4.48 -4.83 34.43
CA CYS A 242 4.78 -3.40 34.51
C CYS A 242 5.36 -2.86 33.20
N VAL A 243 4.80 -1.75 32.75
CA VAL A 243 5.19 -1.03 31.52
C VAL A 243 5.25 0.48 31.79
N CYS A 244 6.02 1.21 31.01
CA CYS A 244 6.11 2.67 31.12
C CYS A 244 4.78 3.33 30.72
N PRO A 245 4.39 4.45 31.35
CA PRO A 245 3.14 5.16 31.07
C PRO A 245 3.10 5.70 29.63
N SER A 246 1.92 6.11 29.16
CA SER A 246 1.77 6.67 27.80
C SER A 246 2.65 7.92 27.63
N GLY A 247 3.33 8.04 26.48
CA GLY A 247 4.33 9.08 26.23
C GLY A 247 5.73 8.77 26.78
N TYR A 248 5.96 7.56 27.26
CA TYR A 248 7.27 7.06 27.69
C TYR A 248 7.53 5.66 27.11
N TYR A 249 8.80 5.35 26.90
CA TYR A 249 9.28 4.06 26.40
C TYR A 249 10.35 3.45 27.30
N GLU A 250 10.53 2.13 27.22
CA GLU A 250 11.45 1.41 28.09
C GLU A 250 12.92 1.58 27.67
N SER A 251 13.80 1.73 28.65
CA SER A 251 15.24 1.59 28.47
C SER A 251 15.62 0.18 28.04
N THR A 252 16.82 0.00 27.49
CA THR A 252 17.30 -1.32 27.03
C THR A 252 17.33 -2.39 28.12
N ASN A 253 17.47 -2.00 29.39
CA ASN A 253 17.42 -2.88 30.55
C ASN A 253 16.03 -2.97 31.21
N GLY A 254 15.02 -2.27 30.69
CA GLY A 254 13.64 -2.28 31.18
C GLY A 254 13.43 -1.62 32.54
N GLN A 255 14.39 -0.83 33.04
CA GLN A 255 14.36 -0.25 34.38
C GLN A 255 14.01 1.23 34.43
N ILE A 256 14.14 1.94 33.31
CA ILE A 256 13.91 3.39 33.21
C ILE A 256 12.88 3.65 32.12
N CYS A 257 11.98 4.58 32.41
CA CYS A 257 11.04 5.11 31.42
C CYS A 257 11.60 6.41 30.84
N TYR A 258 12.06 6.32 29.58
CA TYR A 258 12.48 7.46 28.79
C TYR A 258 11.27 8.18 28.21
N ALA A 259 11.34 9.50 28.13
CA ALA A 259 10.25 10.32 27.63
C ALA A 259 10.28 10.37 26.10
N ASP A 260 9.14 10.15 25.46
CA ASP A 260 8.96 10.57 24.07
C ASP A 260 8.99 12.11 24.01
N LEU A 261 9.35 12.64 22.85
CA LEU A 261 9.26 14.05 22.53
C LEU A 261 7.82 14.55 22.71
N GLY A 262 7.70 15.66 23.43
CA GLY A 262 6.47 16.28 23.89
C GLY A 262 6.06 15.89 25.31
N SER A 263 6.63 14.83 25.90
CA SER A 263 6.30 14.40 27.26
C SER A 263 7.08 15.18 28.34
N PRO A 264 6.47 15.44 29.52
CA PRO A 264 7.18 16.00 30.67
C PRO A 264 8.36 15.13 31.07
N SER A 265 9.53 15.70 31.35
CA SER A 265 10.73 14.89 31.59
C SER A 265 11.82 15.60 32.37
N THR A 266 12.72 14.80 32.96
CA THR A 266 14.04 15.26 33.40
C THR A 266 15.10 15.02 32.34
N ALA A 267 16.29 15.61 32.52
CA ALA A 267 17.41 15.43 31.59
C ALA A 267 17.85 13.96 31.46
N GLU A 268 17.66 13.14 32.49
CA GLU A 268 17.98 11.71 32.48
C GLU A 268 16.93 10.87 31.72
N GLN A 269 15.72 11.40 31.55
CA GLN A 269 14.62 10.72 30.84
C GLN A 269 14.54 11.12 29.35
N CYS A 270 14.96 12.33 29.00
CA CYS A 270 14.98 12.84 27.63
C CYS A 270 16.31 12.48 26.95
N VAL A 271 16.40 11.25 26.42
CA VAL A 271 17.67 10.66 25.93
C VAL A 271 17.78 10.51 24.41
N GLY A 272 16.76 10.95 23.68
CA GLY A 272 16.74 10.90 22.22
C GLY A 272 17.87 11.70 21.58
N LEU A 273 18.20 11.37 20.33
CA LEU A 273 19.24 12.07 19.58
C LEU A 273 18.85 13.54 19.41
N LEU A 274 19.72 14.44 19.88
CA LEU A 274 19.55 15.91 19.81
C LEU A 274 18.31 16.45 20.57
N ALA A 275 17.64 15.61 21.35
CA ALA A 275 16.55 16.00 22.23
C ALA A 275 17.09 16.70 23.50
N GLU A 276 16.31 17.61 24.05
CA GLU A 276 16.61 18.25 25.34
C GLU A 276 15.36 18.60 26.12
N VAL A 277 15.52 18.99 27.40
CA VAL A 277 14.40 19.44 28.22
C VAL A 277 14.23 20.96 28.07
N ILE A 278 13.13 21.38 27.46
CA ILE A 278 12.72 22.79 27.33
C ILE A 278 11.46 22.98 28.18
N ASP A 279 11.52 23.87 29.16
CA ASP A 279 10.41 24.16 30.09
C ASP A 279 9.80 22.90 30.76
N GLY A 280 10.66 21.92 31.07
CA GLY A 280 10.25 20.65 31.71
C GLY A 280 9.69 19.60 30.76
N VAL A 281 9.72 19.83 29.44
CA VAL A 281 9.23 18.91 28.41
C VAL A 281 10.39 18.43 27.54
N CYS A 282 10.44 17.12 27.22
CA CYS A 282 11.40 16.58 26.27
C CYS A 282 11.05 17.11 24.88
N SER A 283 11.94 17.85 24.25
CA SER A 283 11.62 18.59 23.04
C SER A 283 12.83 18.75 22.12
N CYS A 284 12.57 19.17 20.89
CA CYS A 284 13.61 19.57 19.97
C CYS A 284 13.97 21.04 20.18
N ARG A 285 15.27 21.33 20.11
CA ARG A 285 15.77 22.71 20.04
C ARG A 285 15.12 23.45 18.86
N PRO A 286 15.05 24.79 18.92
CA PRO A 286 14.81 25.57 17.71
C PRO A 286 15.71 25.06 16.57
N ASN A 287 15.14 24.93 15.38
CA ASN A 287 15.83 24.51 14.15
C ASN A 287 16.18 23.01 14.09
N PHE A 288 15.46 22.20 14.87
CA PHE A 288 15.41 20.75 14.72
C PHE A 288 13.93 20.36 14.63
N PHE A 289 13.60 19.40 13.77
CA PHE A 289 12.26 18.85 13.68
C PHE A 289 12.13 17.53 14.41
N TYR A 290 10.91 17.20 14.80
CA TYR A 290 10.57 15.94 15.43
C TYR A 290 10.65 14.83 14.38
N ASP A 291 11.41 13.77 14.68
CA ASP A 291 11.42 12.59 13.84
C ASP A 291 10.11 11.78 14.01
N HIS A 292 9.87 10.86 13.09
CA HIS A 292 8.70 9.99 13.02
C HIS A 292 8.51 9.13 14.27
N ASN A 293 9.61 8.77 14.93
CA ASN A 293 9.58 7.97 16.15
C ASN A 293 9.20 8.77 17.41
N MET A 294 9.10 10.11 17.31
CA MET A 294 8.93 11.04 18.43
C MET A 294 9.93 10.79 19.57
N ARG A 295 11.15 10.41 19.24
CA ARG A 295 12.25 10.23 20.20
C ARG A 295 13.43 11.08 19.78
N ASP A 296 13.73 11.11 18.49
CA ASP A 296 14.88 11.80 17.94
C ASP A 296 14.48 13.13 17.30
N CYS A 297 15.44 14.06 17.30
CA CYS A 297 15.33 15.34 16.62
C CYS A 297 16.23 15.34 15.38
N ILE A 298 15.67 15.71 14.24
CA ILE A 298 16.39 15.81 12.96
C ILE A 298 16.91 17.24 12.79
N ARG A 299 18.22 17.37 12.53
CA ARG A 299 18.81 18.64 12.15
C ARG A 299 18.37 19.00 10.73
N VAL A 300 17.84 20.21 10.56
CA VAL A 300 17.47 20.71 9.25
C VAL A 300 18.52 21.61 8.61
N THR A 301 18.44 21.71 7.29
CA THR A 301 19.25 22.64 6.50
C THR A 301 18.87 24.07 6.84
N ARG A 302 19.88 24.93 6.90
CA ARG A 302 19.74 26.35 7.25
C ARG A 302 19.72 27.21 6.01
N ARG A 303 20.44 26.79 4.96
CA ARG A 303 20.45 27.39 3.63
C ARG A 303 19.97 26.37 2.62
N ILE A 304 19.27 26.79 1.58
CA ILE A 304 18.78 25.87 0.53
C ILE A 304 19.93 25.09 -0.14
N GLN A 305 21.12 25.68 -0.13
CA GLN A 305 22.37 25.14 -0.66
C GLN A 305 23.08 24.17 0.29
N ASP A 306 22.59 23.97 1.52
CA ASP A 306 23.18 23.03 2.45
C ASP A 306 22.95 21.58 1.96
N SER A 307 23.76 20.66 2.46
CA SER A 307 23.59 19.24 2.16
C SER A 307 22.37 18.66 2.90
N CYS A 308 21.54 17.91 2.19
CA CYS A 308 20.40 17.19 2.75
C CYS A 308 20.55 15.66 2.55
N VAL A 309 19.86 14.87 3.37
CA VAL A 309 19.81 13.41 3.25
C VAL A 309 18.42 12.92 2.85
N SER A 310 17.39 13.56 3.39
CA SER A 310 15.96 13.30 3.13
C SER A 310 15.18 14.61 3.11
N ASP A 311 13.96 14.57 2.62
CA ASP A 311 13.10 15.77 2.42
C ASP A 311 12.82 16.52 3.73
N VAL A 312 12.73 15.80 4.86
CA VAL A 312 12.55 16.39 6.20
C VAL A 312 13.63 17.43 6.53
N HIS A 313 14.84 17.26 5.99
CA HIS A 313 15.92 18.23 6.21
C HIS A 313 15.61 19.59 5.56
N CYS A 314 14.79 19.60 4.50
CA CYS A 314 14.47 20.77 3.69
C CYS A 314 13.17 21.47 4.12
N HIS A 315 12.38 20.88 5.02
CA HIS A 315 11.10 21.45 5.48
C HIS A 315 11.23 22.85 6.10
N THR A 316 12.43 23.29 6.50
CA THR A 316 12.71 24.69 6.87
C THR A 316 12.20 25.69 5.82
N PHE A 317 12.33 25.35 4.53
CA PHE A 317 11.96 26.21 3.41
C PHE A 317 10.50 26.04 3.01
N GLY A 318 9.79 25.09 3.61
CA GLY A 318 8.36 24.88 3.45
C GLY A 318 8.03 23.49 3.00
N THR A 319 6.73 23.22 2.99
CA THR A 319 6.19 21.94 2.57
C THR A 319 6.53 21.56 1.13
N PRO A 320 6.66 22.49 0.16
CA PRO A 320 7.09 22.12 -1.19
C PRO A 320 8.61 22.14 -1.36
N ALA A 321 9.39 21.95 -0.30
CA ALA A 321 10.84 21.80 -0.38
C ALA A 321 11.23 20.33 -0.19
N ARG A 322 12.07 19.81 -1.09
CA ARG A 322 12.56 18.42 -1.05
C ARG A 322 14.07 18.36 -1.13
N CYS A 323 14.63 17.21 -0.78
CA CYS A 323 16.03 16.93 -0.98
C CYS A 323 16.26 16.45 -2.41
N GLY A 324 16.83 17.31 -3.24
CA GLY A 324 17.03 17.07 -4.67
C GLY A 324 17.93 15.85 -4.98
N PRO A 325 18.08 15.51 -6.26
CA PRO A 325 18.92 14.41 -6.69
C PRO A 325 20.41 14.66 -6.34
N PRO A 326 21.22 13.60 -6.20
CA PRO A 326 22.66 13.74 -5.96
C PRO A 326 23.34 14.44 -7.14
N LYS A 327 24.13 15.48 -6.85
CA LYS A 327 24.84 16.27 -7.86
C LYS A 327 26.26 15.76 -8.06
N ASP A 328 26.68 15.69 -9.32
CA ASP A 328 28.06 15.37 -9.67
C ASP A 328 29.03 16.46 -9.20
N PRO A 329 30.30 16.12 -8.88
CA PRO A 329 30.88 14.78 -8.90
C PRO A 329 30.80 14.04 -7.54
N TRP A 330 30.37 14.73 -6.48
CA TRP A 330 30.48 14.23 -5.10
C TRP A 330 29.21 13.53 -4.60
N GLY A 331 28.14 13.52 -5.39
CA GLY A 331 26.84 12.96 -5.01
C GLY A 331 26.15 13.73 -3.88
N ILE A 332 26.56 14.98 -3.64
CA ILE A 332 25.95 15.83 -2.60
C ILE A 332 24.57 16.24 -3.08
N ARG A 333 23.58 16.09 -2.19
CA ARG A 333 22.20 16.51 -2.43
C ARG A 333 21.97 17.83 -1.73
N ASN A 334 21.25 18.74 -2.38
CA ASN A 334 20.84 20.02 -1.78
C ASN A 334 19.32 20.11 -1.78
N CYS A 335 18.79 20.99 -0.95
CA CYS A 335 17.37 21.28 -0.98
C CYS A 335 17.01 22.00 -2.29
N GLU A 336 15.83 21.71 -2.80
CA GLU A 336 15.23 22.39 -3.94
C GLU A 336 13.73 22.53 -3.70
N CYS A 337 13.13 23.55 -4.31
CA CYS A 337 11.68 23.66 -4.37
C CYS A 337 11.14 22.64 -5.37
N ILE A 338 10.01 22.01 -5.05
CA ILE A 338 9.29 21.11 -5.96
C ILE A 338 8.83 21.96 -7.14
N PRO A 339 9.44 21.80 -8.34
CA PRO A 339 9.22 22.73 -9.45
C PRO A 339 7.78 22.74 -9.95
N GLU A 340 7.04 21.65 -9.74
CA GLU A 340 5.66 21.50 -10.18
C GLU A 340 4.67 22.32 -9.32
N THR A 341 5.05 22.69 -8.09
CA THR A 341 4.11 23.30 -7.13
C THR A 341 4.63 24.57 -6.47
N SER A 342 5.90 24.92 -6.66
CA SER A 342 6.52 26.04 -5.94
C SER A 342 7.71 26.67 -6.65
N VAL A 343 8.00 27.91 -6.26
CA VAL A 343 9.15 28.70 -6.70
C VAL A 343 9.96 29.18 -5.49
N TRP A 344 11.28 29.32 -5.64
CA TRP A 344 12.14 29.88 -4.60
C TRP A 344 11.93 31.40 -4.48
N ASP A 345 11.57 31.87 -3.29
CA ASP A 345 11.46 33.28 -2.95
C ASP A 345 12.72 33.69 -2.17
N GLU A 346 13.60 34.46 -2.82
CA GLU A 346 14.88 34.89 -2.24
C GLU A 346 14.69 35.90 -1.11
N ASN A 347 13.66 36.74 -1.13
CA ASN A 347 13.41 37.72 -0.07
C ASN A 347 12.91 37.04 1.20
N ARG A 348 12.07 36.02 1.03
CA ARG A 348 11.47 35.26 2.15
C ARG A 348 12.34 34.07 2.58
N GLN A 349 13.27 33.62 1.73
CA GLN A 349 14.10 32.41 1.87
C GLN A 349 13.25 31.13 2.01
N ILE A 350 12.24 30.98 1.15
CA ILE A 350 11.29 29.86 1.20
C ILE A 350 10.93 29.33 -0.18
N CYS A 351 10.45 28.09 -0.26
CA CYS A 351 9.73 27.57 -1.42
C CYS A 351 8.26 28.00 -1.31
N ARG A 352 7.90 29.02 -2.07
CA ARG A 352 6.56 29.60 -2.07
C ARG A 352 5.67 28.81 -3.04
N LEU A 353 4.51 28.37 -2.56
CA LEU A 353 3.54 27.64 -3.38
C LEU A 353 2.95 28.55 -4.46
N PHE A 354 2.69 27.98 -5.64
CA PHE A 354 1.95 28.69 -6.68
C PHE A 354 0.49 28.90 -6.28
N ALA A 355 -0.02 30.08 -6.60
CA ALA A 355 -1.39 30.53 -6.46
C ALA A 355 -2.21 30.18 -7.72
N GLY A 356 -3.39 29.60 -7.52
CA GLY A 356 -4.32 29.24 -8.59
C GLY A 356 -5.12 30.44 -9.10
N ILE A 357 -5.91 30.24 -10.16
CA ILE A 357 -6.80 31.29 -10.71
C ILE A 357 -7.73 31.83 -9.61
N GLY A 358 -7.81 33.16 -9.50
CA GLY A 358 -8.61 33.88 -8.51
C GLY A 358 -7.96 34.01 -7.12
N GLU A 359 -6.83 33.34 -6.87
CA GLU A 359 -6.09 33.47 -5.61
C GLU A 359 -5.22 34.74 -5.60
N ALA A 360 -4.89 35.21 -4.39
CA ALA A 360 -4.10 36.43 -4.20
C ALA A 360 -2.64 36.24 -4.65
N CYS A 361 -2.08 37.28 -5.25
CA CYS A 361 -0.70 37.32 -5.74
C CYS A 361 -0.08 38.72 -5.61
N GLU A 362 1.24 38.77 -5.63
CA GLU A 362 2.09 39.97 -5.65
C GLU A 362 2.80 40.14 -7.00
N VAL A 363 3.25 39.04 -7.64
CA VAL A 363 3.92 39.03 -8.96
C VAL A 363 3.46 37.86 -9.84
N ASP A 364 3.70 37.93 -11.16
CA ASP A 364 3.26 36.91 -12.12
C ASP A 364 3.76 35.49 -11.79
N SER A 365 5.01 35.37 -11.31
CA SER A 365 5.59 34.07 -10.92
C SER A 365 4.93 33.45 -9.68
N ASP A 366 3.96 34.13 -9.08
CA ASP A 366 3.10 33.58 -8.05
C ASP A 366 2.03 32.68 -8.64
N CYS A 367 1.64 32.90 -9.88
CA CYS A 367 0.41 32.38 -10.42
C CYS A 367 0.65 31.19 -11.35
N LEU A 368 0.01 30.05 -11.05
CA LEU A 368 0.06 28.85 -11.88
C LEU A 368 -1.33 28.25 -12.09
N ALA A 369 -1.65 27.87 -13.31
CA ALA A 369 -2.82 27.07 -13.67
C ALA A 369 -2.37 25.78 -14.35
N GLY A 370 -2.37 24.67 -13.60
CA GLY A 370 -1.82 23.40 -14.07
C GLY A 370 -0.30 23.45 -14.14
N THR A 371 0.25 23.48 -15.34
CA THR A 371 1.70 23.64 -15.62
C THR A 371 2.05 25.00 -16.23
N LEU A 372 1.04 25.85 -16.46
CA LEU A 372 1.22 27.15 -17.10
C LEU A 372 1.37 28.26 -16.07
N GLU A 373 2.42 29.07 -16.19
CA GLU A 373 2.57 30.35 -15.48
C GLU A 373 1.57 31.37 -16.04
N ILE A 374 0.71 31.91 -15.17
CA ILE A 374 -0.35 32.86 -15.54
C ILE A 374 -0.06 34.23 -14.91
N ARG A 375 -0.95 35.22 -15.09
CA ARG A 375 -0.64 36.60 -14.71
C ARG A 375 -1.25 37.00 -13.38
N CYS A 376 -0.52 37.80 -12.62
CA CYS A 376 -1.03 38.51 -11.46
C CYS A 376 -1.62 39.84 -11.90
N VAL A 377 -2.94 39.96 -11.86
CA VAL A 377 -3.67 41.16 -12.26
C VAL A 377 -4.20 41.90 -11.03
N LEU A 378 -4.13 43.23 -11.04
CA LEU A 378 -4.64 44.05 -9.94
C LEU A 378 -6.14 44.30 -10.11
N ASN A 379 -6.91 44.14 -9.03
CA ASN A 379 -8.29 44.59 -8.97
C ASN A 379 -8.38 46.12 -8.79
N ASP A 380 -9.59 46.68 -8.81
CA ASP A 380 -9.84 48.12 -8.65
C ASP A 380 -9.33 48.70 -7.30
N GLU A 381 -9.11 47.83 -6.31
CA GLU A 381 -8.63 48.17 -4.97
C GLU A 381 -7.09 48.06 -4.84
N GLY A 382 -6.41 47.62 -5.91
CA GLY A 382 -4.96 47.43 -5.96
C GLY A 382 -4.47 46.10 -5.36
N ALA A 383 -5.38 45.15 -5.08
CA ALA A 383 -5.02 43.79 -4.67
C ALA A 383 -4.80 42.90 -5.90
N GLY A 384 -3.68 42.18 -5.93
CA GLY A 384 -3.36 41.24 -7.01
C GLY A 384 -4.11 39.92 -6.88
N PHE A 385 -4.63 39.41 -8.00
CA PHE A 385 -5.19 38.08 -8.12
C PHE A 385 -4.73 37.40 -9.41
N CYS A 386 -4.59 36.09 -9.39
CA CYS A 386 -4.14 35.33 -10.55
C CYS A 386 -5.25 35.19 -11.60
N ALA A 387 -4.94 35.43 -12.88
CA ALA A 387 -5.89 35.33 -13.98
C ALA A 387 -5.24 34.77 -15.26
N CYS A 388 -6.05 34.13 -16.10
CA CYS A 388 -5.59 33.65 -17.40
C CYS A 388 -5.16 34.81 -18.32
N PRO A 389 -4.14 34.59 -19.17
CA PRO A 389 -3.88 35.44 -20.34
C PRO A 389 -5.11 35.58 -21.23
N GLU A 390 -5.24 36.70 -21.95
CA GLU A 390 -6.43 37.02 -22.77
C GLU A 390 -6.71 36.02 -23.90
N ASP A 391 -5.72 35.24 -24.32
CA ASP A 391 -5.80 34.25 -25.39
C ASP A 391 -6.20 32.84 -24.92
N LEU A 392 -6.37 32.65 -23.61
CA LEU A 392 -6.69 31.35 -23.01
C LEU A 392 -8.01 31.41 -22.25
N ASN A 393 -8.74 30.30 -22.27
CA ASN A 393 -10.02 30.19 -21.60
C ASN A 393 -9.85 29.49 -20.25
N GLU A 394 -10.41 30.08 -19.19
CA GLU A 394 -10.50 29.44 -17.88
C GLU A 394 -11.52 28.28 -17.92
N VAL A 395 -11.05 27.06 -17.69
CA VAL A 395 -11.88 25.86 -17.56
C VAL A 395 -11.34 25.02 -16.41
N ASP A 396 -12.15 24.80 -15.38
CA ASP A 396 -11.82 23.97 -14.20
C ASP A 396 -10.47 24.32 -13.52
N GLY A 397 -10.15 25.61 -13.41
CA GLY A 397 -8.90 26.08 -12.79
C GLY A 397 -7.65 25.98 -13.69
N LEU A 398 -7.83 25.63 -14.97
CA LEU A 398 -6.80 25.64 -16.00
C LEU A 398 -7.04 26.77 -17.00
N CYS A 399 -5.96 27.27 -17.61
CA CYS A 399 -6.05 28.17 -18.76
C CYS A 399 -5.79 27.35 -20.02
N LEU A 400 -6.87 27.01 -20.73
CA LEU A 400 -6.84 26.11 -21.87
C LEU A 400 -6.80 26.87 -23.19
N SER A 401 -5.95 26.36 -24.09
CA SER A 401 -5.96 26.74 -25.50
C SER A 401 -6.96 25.87 -26.29
N SER A 402 -7.22 26.19 -27.56
CA SER A 402 -8.05 25.36 -28.43
C SER A 402 -7.41 25.20 -29.79
N GLY A 403 -7.60 24.04 -30.41
CA GLY A 403 -7.09 23.74 -31.74
C GLY A 403 -5.65 23.23 -31.75
N LEU A 404 -5.21 22.56 -30.69
CA LEU A 404 -3.92 21.86 -30.68
C LEU A 404 -3.96 20.65 -31.62
N GLU A 405 -2.87 20.47 -32.36
CA GLU A 405 -2.67 19.40 -33.34
C GLU A 405 -2.01 18.17 -32.71
N LEU A 406 -1.97 17.06 -33.45
CA LEU A 406 -1.27 15.85 -33.00
C LEU A 406 0.21 16.16 -32.73
N GLY A 407 0.70 15.77 -31.56
CA GLY A 407 2.08 16.04 -31.15
C GLY A 407 2.28 17.33 -30.34
N ASP A 408 1.27 18.20 -30.25
CA ASP A 408 1.35 19.40 -29.40
C ASP A 408 1.24 19.06 -27.91
N PRO A 409 2.00 19.72 -27.03
CA PRO A 409 1.87 19.55 -25.59
C PRO A 409 0.52 20.06 -25.12
N CYS A 410 -0.14 19.30 -24.25
CA CYS A 410 -1.48 19.62 -23.78
C CYS A 410 -1.63 19.32 -22.28
N GLN A 411 -2.59 19.98 -21.65
CA GLN A 411 -2.98 19.77 -20.26
C GLN A 411 -4.35 19.09 -20.15
N SER A 412 -5.22 19.30 -21.15
CA SER A 412 -6.56 18.72 -21.20
C SER A 412 -6.94 18.28 -22.61
N THR A 413 -7.76 17.24 -22.71
CA THR A 413 -8.32 16.76 -23.98
C THR A 413 -9.15 17.83 -24.69
N LEU A 414 -9.69 18.82 -23.96
CA LEU A 414 -10.44 19.94 -24.55
C LEU A 414 -9.58 20.84 -25.45
N GLU A 415 -8.26 20.79 -25.33
CA GLU A 415 -7.35 21.58 -26.16
C GLU A 415 -7.09 20.94 -27.53
N CYS A 416 -7.05 19.61 -27.57
CA CYS A 416 -6.71 18.78 -28.73
C CYS A 416 -7.87 18.68 -29.75
N THR A 417 -8.38 19.81 -30.24
CA THR A 417 -9.59 19.88 -31.07
C THR A 417 -9.33 20.04 -32.57
N ALA A 418 -8.07 20.14 -33.00
CA ALA A 418 -7.74 20.26 -34.43
C ALA A 418 -8.04 18.97 -35.21
N THR A 419 -7.81 17.81 -34.59
CA THR A 419 -8.05 16.49 -35.17
C THR A 419 -9.11 15.75 -34.36
N ASN A 420 -10.03 15.05 -35.03
CA ASN A 420 -11.04 14.24 -34.33
C ASN A 420 -10.41 12.98 -33.71
N ASN A 421 -11.03 12.45 -32.65
CA ASN A 421 -10.62 11.22 -31.96
C ASN A 421 -9.22 11.34 -31.32
N THR A 422 -8.89 12.52 -30.82
CA THR A 422 -7.68 12.82 -30.06
C THR A 422 -7.98 12.95 -28.58
N ILE A 423 -6.98 12.63 -27.76
CA ILE A 423 -6.98 12.79 -26.32
C ILE A 423 -5.67 13.42 -25.87
N CYS A 424 -5.69 14.05 -24.69
CA CYS A 424 -4.47 14.54 -24.07
C CYS A 424 -3.86 13.51 -23.13
N ASN A 425 -2.64 13.06 -23.44
CA ASN A 425 -1.80 12.23 -22.58
C ASN A 425 -0.47 12.95 -22.30
N GLY A 426 -0.53 14.24 -21.95
CA GLY A 426 0.61 15.17 -21.89
C GLY A 426 1.01 15.73 -23.27
N VAL A 427 0.68 15.00 -24.32
CA VAL A 427 0.73 15.43 -25.73
C VAL A 427 -0.57 14.98 -26.42
N CYS A 428 -1.08 15.78 -27.35
CA CYS A 428 -2.24 15.42 -28.15
C CYS A 428 -1.93 14.16 -28.98
N SER A 429 -2.66 13.08 -28.69
CA SER A 429 -2.45 11.75 -29.27
C SER A 429 -3.79 11.10 -29.61
N CYS A 430 -3.80 10.07 -30.45
CA CYS A 430 -5.05 9.39 -30.82
C CYS A 430 -5.66 8.64 -29.63
N ALA A 431 -6.99 8.67 -29.55
CA ALA A 431 -7.78 7.94 -28.58
C ALA A 431 -7.66 6.42 -28.78
N GLU A 432 -8.07 5.64 -27.78
CA GLU A 432 -8.15 4.18 -27.89
C GLU A 432 -9.03 3.76 -29.07
N GLY A 433 -8.59 2.75 -29.82
CA GLY A 433 -9.23 2.31 -31.06
C GLY A 433 -8.87 3.16 -32.29
N TYR A 434 -7.95 4.12 -32.16
CA TYR A 434 -7.44 4.93 -33.28
C TYR A 434 -5.92 4.94 -33.32
N GLN A 435 -5.37 5.07 -34.52
CA GLN A 435 -3.93 5.17 -34.77
C GLN A 435 -3.62 6.39 -35.62
N ALA A 436 -2.52 7.07 -35.27
CA ALA A 436 -2.05 8.23 -36.01
C ALA A 436 -1.54 7.82 -37.40
N VAL A 437 -2.11 8.42 -38.43
CA VAL A 437 -1.71 8.29 -39.83
C VAL A 437 -1.68 9.69 -40.42
N ASP A 438 -0.48 10.17 -40.72
CA ASP A 438 -0.22 11.58 -41.01
C ASP A 438 -0.80 12.47 -39.90
N ASP A 439 -1.70 13.40 -40.23
CA ASP A 439 -2.33 14.34 -39.28
C ASP A 439 -3.72 13.88 -38.78
N PHE A 440 -4.09 12.62 -39.02
CA PHE A 440 -5.40 12.06 -38.68
C PHE A 440 -5.31 10.86 -37.75
N CYS A 441 -6.32 10.70 -36.91
CA CYS A 441 -6.54 9.49 -36.13
C CYS A 441 -7.50 8.56 -36.86
N ALA A 442 -6.95 7.56 -37.56
CA ALA A 442 -7.70 6.57 -38.31
C ALA A 442 -8.11 5.40 -37.41
N PRO A 443 -9.34 4.86 -37.54
CA PRO A 443 -9.81 3.78 -36.69
C PRO A 443 -9.08 2.47 -36.98
N ILE A 444 -8.60 1.82 -35.92
CA ILE A 444 -8.06 0.45 -35.94
C ILE A 444 -9.12 -0.52 -35.43
N ILE A 445 -8.77 -1.78 -35.15
CA ILE A 445 -9.72 -2.78 -34.64
C ILE A 445 -10.34 -2.27 -33.33
N GLY A 446 -11.67 -2.32 -33.23
CA GLY A 446 -12.43 -1.73 -32.14
C GLY A 446 -12.76 -0.24 -32.28
N GLY A 447 -12.09 0.49 -33.19
CA GLY A 447 -12.36 1.88 -33.51
C GLY A 447 -13.69 2.09 -34.23
N SER A 448 -14.30 3.27 -34.05
CA SER A 448 -15.57 3.62 -34.68
C SER A 448 -15.42 3.84 -36.18
N CYS A 449 -16.34 3.32 -36.98
CA CYS A 449 -16.30 3.42 -38.43
C CYS A 449 -17.68 3.66 -39.04
N THR A 450 -17.70 4.14 -40.29
CA THR A 450 -18.93 4.29 -41.09
C THR A 450 -18.90 3.44 -42.36
N LEU A 451 -17.72 3.26 -42.94
CA LEU A 451 -17.44 2.47 -44.13
C LEU A 451 -16.28 1.52 -43.86
N ASP A 452 -16.21 0.42 -44.60
CA ASP A 452 -15.08 -0.51 -44.52
C ASP A 452 -13.74 0.17 -44.84
N SER A 453 -13.76 1.20 -45.70
CA SER A 453 -12.57 1.99 -46.06
C SER A 453 -12.05 2.90 -44.95
N ASP A 454 -12.83 3.09 -43.88
CA ASP A 454 -12.37 3.90 -42.74
C ASP A 454 -11.36 3.10 -41.91
N CYS A 455 -11.46 1.77 -41.90
CA CYS A 455 -10.65 0.90 -41.08
C CYS A 455 -9.22 0.78 -41.62
N LEU A 456 -8.25 1.18 -40.81
CA LEU A 456 -6.84 1.29 -41.21
C LEU A 456 -6.18 -0.08 -41.44
N ILE A 457 -6.54 -1.08 -40.64
CA ILE A 457 -5.88 -2.39 -40.65
C ILE A 457 -6.40 -3.23 -41.82
N GLU A 458 -5.50 -3.84 -42.59
CA GLU A 458 -5.89 -4.71 -43.70
C GLU A 458 -6.76 -5.90 -43.24
N ASN A 459 -7.70 -6.31 -44.09
CA ASN A 459 -8.66 -7.39 -43.80
C ASN A 459 -9.62 -7.10 -42.64
N THR A 460 -9.88 -5.82 -42.36
CA THR A 460 -10.97 -5.39 -41.49
C THR A 460 -12.17 -4.88 -42.29
N ILE A 461 -13.34 -4.94 -41.67
CA ILE A 461 -14.62 -4.43 -42.18
C ILE A 461 -15.34 -3.67 -41.06
N CYS A 462 -16.24 -2.77 -41.44
CA CYS A 462 -17.04 -2.00 -40.51
C CYS A 462 -18.30 -2.77 -40.12
N VAL A 463 -18.33 -3.28 -38.89
CA VAL A 463 -19.40 -4.15 -38.39
C VAL A 463 -20.30 -3.40 -37.42
N ASN A 464 -21.61 -3.50 -37.62
CA ASN A 464 -22.61 -2.93 -36.71
C ASN A 464 -22.71 -3.80 -35.44
N THR A 465 -22.41 -3.20 -34.29
CA THR A 465 -22.56 -3.82 -32.98
C THR A 465 -23.59 -3.08 -32.12
N THR A 466 -23.96 -3.66 -30.98
CA THR A 466 -24.91 -3.03 -30.04
C THR A 466 -24.47 -1.66 -29.52
N THR A 467 -23.18 -1.34 -29.57
CA THR A 467 -22.58 -0.09 -29.08
C THR A 467 -22.23 0.89 -30.21
N GLY A 468 -22.46 0.53 -31.47
CA GLY A 468 -22.08 1.32 -32.65
C GLY A 468 -21.39 0.49 -33.72
N ASN A 469 -21.06 1.13 -34.83
CA ASN A 469 -20.29 0.50 -35.90
C ASN A 469 -18.79 0.55 -35.56
N ILE A 470 -18.11 -0.60 -35.56
CA ILE A 470 -16.69 -0.69 -35.25
C ILE A 470 -15.92 -1.55 -36.26
N CYS A 471 -14.63 -1.26 -36.42
CA CYS A 471 -13.73 -2.04 -37.26
C CYS A 471 -13.45 -3.40 -36.62
N GLN A 472 -13.66 -4.49 -37.37
CA GLN A 472 -13.38 -5.85 -36.94
C GLN A 472 -12.74 -6.65 -38.07
N CYS A 473 -11.98 -7.69 -37.72
CA CYS A 473 -11.51 -8.64 -38.72
C CYS A 473 -12.69 -9.30 -39.45
N ILE A 474 -12.53 -9.51 -40.76
CA ILE A 474 -13.48 -10.29 -41.57
C ILE A 474 -13.65 -11.69 -40.95
N GLU A 475 -14.84 -12.30 -41.06
CA GLU A 475 -15.21 -13.58 -40.39
C GLU A 475 -14.20 -14.73 -40.54
N THR A 476 -13.34 -14.73 -41.55
CA THR A 476 -12.31 -15.75 -41.79
C THR A 476 -10.94 -15.40 -41.22
N PHE A 477 -10.81 -14.30 -40.49
CA PHE A 477 -9.56 -13.80 -39.92
C PHE A 477 -9.64 -13.75 -38.40
N VAL A 478 -8.48 -13.85 -37.76
CA VAL A 478 -8.32 -13.83 -36.31
C VAL A 478 -7.44 -12.64 -35.94
N GLU A 479 -7.94 -11.81 -35.04
CA GLU A 479 -7.21 -10.67 -34.49
C GLU A 479 -6.05 -11.13 -33.59
N TYR A 480 -4.86 -10.57 -33.82
CA TYR A 480 -3.73 -10.65 -32.89
C TYR A 480 -2.74 -9.51 -33.13
N ASN A 481 -2.48 -8.70 -32.10
CA ASN A 481 -1.63 -7.51 -32.14
C ASN A 481 -1.98 -6.54 -33.28
N ASP A 482 -3.25 -6.12 -33.35
CA ASP A 482 -3.75 -5.17 -34.37
C ASP A 482 -3.54 -5.64 -35.82
N ILE A 483 -3.46 -6.96 -36.03
CA ILE A 483 -3.37 -7.59 -37.34
C ILE A 483 -4.43 -8.67 -37.43
N CYS A 484 -5.16 -8.68 -38.54
CA CYS A 484 -6.06 -9.75 -38.91
C CYS A 484 -5.27 -10.85 -39.62
N TRP A 485 -5.05 -11.97 -38.93
CA TRP A 485 -4.37 -13.15 -39.47
C TRP A 485 -5.35 -14.12 -40.12
N PRO A 486 -5.00 -14.78 -41.23
CA PRO A 486 -5.92 -15.72 -41.89
C PRO A 486 -6.25 -16.89 -40.94
N GLY A 487 -7.52 -17.24 -40.87
CA GLY A 487 -8.00 -18.42 -40.16
C GLY A 487 -7.42 -19.70 -40.77
N ILE A 488 -7.29 -20.73 -39.94
CA ILE A 488 -6.66 -22.01 -40.31
C ILE A 488 -7.58 -23.19 -39.96
N PRO A 489 -7.43 -24.35 -40.62
CA PRO A 489 -8.41 -25.44 -40.47
C PRO A 489 -8.30 -26.24 -39.16
N GLY A 490 -7.20 -26.14 -38.39
CA GLY A 490 -7.06 -26.84 -37.10
C GLY A 490 -5.67 -27.42 -36.85
N PHE A 491 -5.62 -28.57 -36.18
CA PHE A 491 -4.39 -29.24 -35.72
C PHE A 491 -3.40 -29.53 -36.87
N ASN A 492 -2.10 -29.34 -36.61
CA ASN A 492 -1.00 -29.54 -37.57
C ASN A 492 -1.07 -28.66 -38.84
N SER A 493 -1.94 -27.66 -38.87
CA SER A 493 -2.00 -26.64 -39.93
C SER A 493 -0.82 -25.67 -39.83
N SER A 494 -0.44 -25.09 -40.97
CA SER A 494 0.56 -24.01 -40.99
C SER A 494 0.04 -22.78 -40.25
N CYS A 495 0.84 -22.22 -39.36
CA CYS A 495 0.49 -21.03 -38.58
C CYS A 495 1.66 -20.04 -38.54
N PHE A 496 1.35 -18.78 -38.23
CA PHE A 496 2.32 -17.70 -38.00
C PHE A 496 2.29 -17.24 -36.54
N VAL A 497 1.10 -17.18 -35.95
CA VAL A 497 0.89 -16.75 -34.56
C VAL A 497 0.01 -17.73 -33.80
N THR A 498 0.20 -17.82 -32.48
CA THR A 498 -0.55 -18.73 -31.60
C THR A 498 -2.06 -18.46 -31.61
N ALA A 499 -2.50 -17.21 -31.80
CA ALA A 499 -3.91 -16.85 -31.85
C ALA A 499 -4.68 -17.60 -32.95
N GLN A 500 -4.05 -17.86 -34.10
CA GLN A 500 -4.67 -18.65 -35.18
C GLN A 500 -4.99 -20.07 -34.73
N CYS A 501 -4.11 -20.70 -33.94
CA CYS A 501 -4.33 -22.03 -33.38
C CYS A 501 -5.40 -21.98 -32.27
N ALA A 502 -5.33 -20.98 -31.40
CA ALA A 502 -6.24 -20.83 -30.27
C ALA A 502 -7.70 -20.66 -30.70
N ALA A 503 -7.94 -19.96 -31.83
CA ALA A 503 -9.26 -19.75 -32.39
C ALA A 503 -9.98 -21.05 -32.80
N VAL A 504 -9.24 -22.09 -33.19
CA VAL A 504 -9.81 -23.36 -33.69
C VAL A 504 -9.57 -24.57 -32.77
N LEU A 505 -8.48 -24.58 -32.00
CA LEU A 505 -8.12 -25.68 -31.08
C LEU A 505 -8.34 -25.34 -29.61
N GLY A 506 -8.64 -24.08 -29.29
CA GLY A 506 -8.73 -23.58 -27.92
C GLY A 506 -7.39 -23.14 -27.33
N VAL A 507 -7.44 -22.53 -26.14
CA VAL A 507 -6.30 -21.92 -25.44
C VAL A 507 -5.14 -22.86 -25.12
N GLY A 508 -5.37 -24.17 -25.16
CA GLY A 508 -4.35 -25.22 -24.97
C GLY A 508 -3.47 -25.48 -26.20
N SER A 509 -3.51 -24.61 -27.21
CA SER A 509 -2.76 -24.76 -28.45
C SER A 509 -1.70 -23.68 -28.63
N ILE A 510 -0.64 -24.01 -29.37
CA ILE A 510 0.47 -23.12 -29.67
C ILE A 510 0.88 -23.27 -31.14
N CYS A 511 1.36 -22.18 -31.74
CA CYS A 511 2.08 -22.26 -33.00
C CYS A 511 3.55 -22.58 -32.73
N ALA A 512 3.96 -23.83 -32.92
CA ALA A 512 5.34 -24.29 -32.74
C ALA A 512 5.85 -24.89 -34.05
N ASP A 513 7.05 -24.51 -34.47
CA ASP A 513 7.66 -24.95 -35.74
C ASP A 513 6.74 -24.72 -36.96
N ASN A 514 6.10 -23.55 -37.00
CA ASN A 514 5.08 -23.16 -38.00
C ASN A 514 3.86 -24.09 -38.06
N LYS A 515 3.59 -24.87 -37.01
CA LYS A 515 2.45 -25.79 -36.95
C LYS A 515 1.68 -25.65 -35.66
N CYS A 516 0.35 -25.78 -35.75
CA CYS A 516 -0.48 -25.81 -34.56
C CYS A 516 -0.34 -27.15 -33.83
N THR A 517 0.16 -27.08 -32.60
CA THR A 517 0.33 -28.22 -31.69
C THR A 517 -0.32 -27.90 -30.35
N CYS A 518 -0.50 -28.90 -29.49
CA CYS A 518 -0.95 -28.68 -28.12
C CYS A 518 0.24 -28.39 -27.22
N ILE A 519 0.06 -27.49 -26.25
CA ILE A 519 1.09 -27.19 -25.24
C ILE A 519 1.28 -28.37 -24.27
N GLU A 520 2.32 -28.30 -23.44
CA GLU A 520 2.54 -29.30 -22.39
C GLU A 520 1.31 -29.45 -21.48
N ASN A 521 1.03 -30.69 -21.06
CA ASN A 521 -0.16 -31.09 -20.30
C ASN A 521 -1.50 -30.95 -21.07
N TYR A 522 -1.46 -30.72 -22.39
CA TYR A 522 -2.61 -30.80 -23.26
C TYR A 522 -2.40 -31.88 -24.33
N HIS A 523 -3.50 -32.44 -24.82
CA HIS A 523 -3.50 -33.41 -25.90
C HIS A 523 -4.57 -33.08 -26.94
N HIS A 524 -4.34 -33.51 -28.18
CA HIS A 524 -5.30 -33.31 -29.25
C HIS A 524 -6.33 -34.44 -29.28
N ARG A 525 -7.61 -34.08 -29.19
CA ARG A 525 -8.75 -35.00 -29.35
C ARG A 525 -10.00 -34.23 -29.79
N ASP A 526 -10.86 -34.84 -30.59
CA ASP A 526 -12.12 -34.25 -31.06
C ASP A 526 -11.98 -32.83 -31.66
N GLY A 527 -10.87 -32.58 -32.37
CA GLY A 527 -10.61 -31.31 -33.04
C GLY A 527 -10.14 -30.16 -32.14
N GLY A 528 -9.78 -30.43 -30.88
CA GLY A 528 -9.29 -29.42 -29.93
C GLY A 528 -8.11 -29.91 -29.10
N CYS A 529 -7.43 -28.97 -28.44
CA CYS A 529 -6.40 -29.25 -27.44
C CYS A 529 -7.03 -29.22 -26.05
N TRP A 530 -7.06 -30.36 -25.39
CA TRP A 530 -7.69 -30.53 -24.07
C TRP A 530 -6.65 -30.86 -23.00
N PRO A 531 -6.85 -30.38 -21.76
CA PRO A 531 -5.97 -30.76 -20.66
C PRO A 531 -5.95 -32.29 -20.52
N ILE A 532 -4.77 -32.83 -20.24
CA ILE A 532 -4.56 -34.25 -20.00
C ILE A 532 -5.18 -34.61 -18.64
N THR A 533 -6.24 -35.43 -18.67
CA THR A 533 -6.89 -35.98 -17.48
C THR A 533 -6.72 -37.49 -17.49
N GLY A 534 -6.08 -38.03 -16.45
CA GLY A 534 -5.77 -39.44 -16.30
C GLY A 534 -7.00 -40.29 -15.94
N LEU A 535 -6.81 -41.61 -15.96
CA LEU A 535 -7.87 -42.54 -15.57
C LEU A 535 -8.29 -42.34 -14.10
N PHE A 536 -9.60 -42.34 -13.84
CA PHE A 536 -10.23 -42.06 -12.54
C PHE A 536 -10.04 -40.64 -12.01
N GLU A 537 -9.48 -39.72 -12.80
CA GLU A 537 -9.44 -38.31 -12.47
C GLU A 537 -10.72 -37.60 -12.91
N ARG A 538 -11.00 -36.44 -12.31
CA ARG A 538 -12.23 -35.69 -12.56
C ARG A 538 -12.22 -35.09 -13.96
N CYS A 539 -13.32 -35.26 -14.69
CA CYS A 539 -13.50 -34.73 -16.04
C CYS A 539 -14.85 -34.04 -16.22
N GLU A 540 -14.90 -33.12 -17.18
CA GLU A 540 -16.13 -32.47 -17.63
C GLU A 540 -16.62 -33.06 -18.96
N ARG A 541 -15.70 -33.52 -19.80
CA ARG A 541 -15.99 -34.10 -21.11
C ARG A 541 -14.99 -35.19 -21.47
N SER A 542 -15.42 -36.11 -22.32
CA SER A 542 -14.59 -37.24 -22.76
C SER A 542 -13.30 -36.80 -23.46
N SER A 543 -13.31 -35.65 -24.12
CA SER A 543 -12.15 -35.15 -24.88
C SER A 543 -10.96 -34.76 -24.00
N GLN A 544 -11.14 -34.59 -22.68
CA GLN A 544 -10.06 -34.35 -21.70
C GLN A 544 -9.38 -35.66 -21.25
N CYS A 545 -10.07 -36.79 -21.36
CA CYS A 545 -9.57 -38.07 -20.90
C CYS A 545 -8.47 -38.60 -21.82
N TYR A 546 -7.28 -38.77 -21.27
CA TYR A 546 -6.09 -39.17 -21.99
C TYR A 546 -5.40 -40.35 -21.31
N LEU A 547 -5.05 -41.35 -22.13
CA LEU A 547 -4.20 -42.47 -21.75
C LEU A 547 -3.41 -42.88 -22.98
N GLU A 548 -2.09 -42.83 -22.86
CA GLU A 548 -1.17 -43.10 -23.96
C GLU A 548 -1.53 -44.41 -24.69
N GLY A 549 -1.77 -44.31 -26.00
CA GLY A 549 -2.15 -45.45 -26.85
C GLY A 549 -3.58 -46.00 -26.65
N SER A 550 -4.44 -45.35 -25.85
CA SER A 550 -5.82 -45.80 -25.58
C SER A 550 -6.85 -44.68 -25.41
N ASN A 551 -6.57 -43.47 -25.92
CA ASN A 551 -7.46 -42.30 -25.83
C ASN A 551 -8.90 -42.60 -26.30
N ASP A 552 -9.08 -43.28 -27.44
CA ASP A 552 -10.39 -43.58 -28.03
C ASP A 552 -11.24 -44.56 -27.19
N LYS A 553 -10.64 -45.19 -26.18
CA LYS A 553 -11.31 -46.13 -25.28
C LYS A 553 -11.78 -45.48 -23.98
N LEU A 554 -11.43 -44.22 -23.76
CA LEU A 554 -11.80 -43.46 -22.56
C LEU A 554 -12.98 -42.55 -22.83
N VAL A 555 -13.89 -42.51 -21.86
CA VAL A 555 -15.06 -41.62 -21.83
C VAL A 555 -15.19 -40.97 -20.46
N CYS A 556 -15.71 -39.75 -20.41
CA CYS A 556 -16.04 -39.13 -19.15
C CYS A 556 -17.39 -39.66 -18.66
N ARG A 557 -17.40 -40.42 -17.56
CA ARG A 557 -18.60 -41.02 -16.98
C ARG A 557 -18.63 -40.75 -15.48
N ASN A 558 -19.77 -40.31 -14.96
CA ASN A 558 -19.92 -39.91 -13.56
C ASN A 558 -18.89 -38.85 -13.10
N SER A 559 -18.50 -37.94 -14.01
CA SER A 559 -17.47 -36.93 -13.79
C SER A 559 -16.06 -37.49 -13.53
N PHE A 560 -15.79 -38.75 -13.90
CA PHE A 560 -14.47 -39.35 -13.87
C PHE A 560 -14.11 -39.96 -15.23
N CYS A 561 -12.82 -39.89 -15.60
CA CYS A 561 -12.34 -40.53 -16.81
C CYS A 561 -12.33 -42.05 -16.61
N GLU A 562 -13.19 -42.75 -17.33
CA GLU A 562 -13.37 -44.19 -17.20
C GLU A 562 -13.26 -44.87 -18.56
N CYS A 563 -12.94 -46.16 -18.56
CA CYS A 563 -13.01 -46.93 -19.78
C CYS A 563 -14.46 -47.04 -20.27
N ASP A 564 -14.65 -46.91 -21.58
CA ASP A 564 -15.91 -47.20 -22.25
C ASP A 564 -16.32 -48.66 -21.99
N PHE A 565 -17.64 -48.92 -21.92
CA PHE A 565 -18.18 -50.24 -21.61
C PHE A 565 -17.68 -51.36 -22.53
N LYS A 566 -17.30 -51.03 -23.78
CA LYS A 566 -16.74 -52.00 -24.75
C LYS A 566 -15.32 -52.43 -24.40
N TYR A 567 -14.61 -51.62 -23.60
CA TYR A 567 -13.21 -51.80 -23.25
C TYR A 567 -13.00 -51.86 -21.73
N PRO A 568 -13.40 -52.93 -21.02
CA PRO A 568 -13.21 -53.02 -19.57
C PRO A 568 -11.79 -52.65 -19.10
N TYR A 569 -11.72 -52.01 -17.93
CA TYR A 569 -10.45 -51.66 -17.28
C TYR A 569 -9.69 -52.94 -16.89
N ALA A 570 -8.41 -53.00 -17.24
CA ALA A 570 -7.48 -54.06 -16.89
C ALA A 570 -6.48 -53.52 -15.84
N PRO A 571 -6.69 -53.80 -14.53
CA PRO A 571 -5.89 -53.22 -13.45
C PRO A 571 -4.40 -53.55 -13.54
N GLU A 572 -4.06 -54.77 -14.00
CA GLU A 572 -2.68 -55.25 -14.11
C GLU A 572 -1.86 -54.49 -15.16
N LEU A 573 -2.52 -53.86 -16.13
CA LEU A 573 -1.90 -53.15 -17.25
C LEU A 573 -2.17 -51.66 -17.23
N GLY A 574 -2.99 -51.16 -16.29
CA GLY A 574 -3.39 -49.77 -16.22
C GLY A 574 -4.08 -49.25 -17.50
N THR A 575 -4.79 -50.11 -18.24
CA THR A 575 -5.35 -49.77 -19.56
C THR A 575 -6.73 -50.38 -19.82
N CYS A 576 -7.37 -49.97 -20.91
CA CYS A 576 -8.69 -50.44 -21.34
C CYS A 576 -8.55 -51.50 -22.46
N LEU A 577 -9.08 -52.71 -22.23
CA LEU A 577 -8.96 -53.84 -23.16
C LEU A 577 -10.32 -54.25 -23.74
N PRO A 578 -10.40 -54.66 -25.02
CA PRO A 578 -11.65 -55.12 -25.62
C PRO A 578 -12.15 -56.38 -24.92
N SER A 579 -13.45 -56.42 -24.63
CA SER A 579 -14.10 -57.61 -24.08
C SER A 579 -14.09 -58.76 -25.10
N LYS A 580 -13.37 -59.86 -24.82
CA LYS A 580 -13.54 -61.10 -25.57
C LYS A 580 -14.93 -61.68 -25.26
N ALA A 581 -15.82 -61.72 -26.24
CA ALA A 581 -17.11 -62.37 -26.10
C ALA A 581 -16.94 -63.91 -26.01
N SER A 582 -17.37 -64.51 -24.88
CA SER A 582 -17.85 -65.91 -24.68
C SER A 582 -17.72 -66.27 -23.19
N ALA A 583 -18.60 -66.98 -22.49
CA ALA A 583 -19.97 -67.44 -22.71
C ALA A 583 -20.48 -67.91 -21.32
N VAL A 584 -21.78 -67.79 -21.08
CA VAL A 584 -22.49 -68.26 -19.88
C VAL A 584 -22.29 -69.76 -19.66
N SER A 585 -21.75 -70.20 -18.52
CA SER A 585 -21.99 -71.55 -17.98
C SER A 585 -21.50 -71.69 -16.53
N ALA A 586 -22.37 -71.38 -15.56
CA ALA A 586 -22.33 -71.94 -14.21
C ALA A 586 -23.64 -71.63 -13.45
N CYS A 587 -24.77 -72.15 -13.93
CA CYS A 587 -26.01 -72.15 -13.15
C CYS A 587 -26.86 -73.36 -13.53
N ALA A 588 -26.41 -74.58 -13.18
CA ALA A 588 -27.22 -75.80 -13.23
C ALA A 588 -26.59 -76.99 -12.49
N VAL A 589 -26.01 -76.82 -11.30
CA VAL A 589 -25.76 -77.96 -10.38
C VAL A 589 -25.90 -77.44 -8.95
N LEU A 590 -27.14 -77.27 -8.46
CA LEU A 590 -27.49 -77.26 -7.03
C LEU A 590 -29.03 -77.30 -6.83
N ILE A 591 -29.75 -77.98 -7.72
CA ILE A 591 -31.16 -78.38 -7.52
C ILE A 591 -31.30 -79.81 -8.02
N LEU A 592 -30.65 -80.78 -7.36
CA LEU A 592 -30.94 -82.22 -7.52
C LEU A 592 -30.39 -83.08 -6.36
N THR A 593 -30.11 -82.50 -5.19
CA THR A 593 -29.76 -83.24 -3.95
C THR A 593 -30.73 -82.94 -2.79
N ALA A 594 -31.95 -82.47 -3.09
CA ALA A 594 -33.02 -82.29 -2.12
C ALA A 594 -34.32 -83.07 -2.45
N ILE A 595 -34.34 -83.90 -3.52
CA ILE A 595 -35.53 -84.70 -3.91
C ILE A 595 -35.23 -86.22 -3.97
N SER A 596 -34.13 -86.72 -3.39
CA SER A 596 -33.91 -88.18 -3.25
C SER A 596 -33.64 -88.68 -1.82
N MET A 597 -33.96 -87.90 -0.78
CA MET A 597 -34.07 -88.40 0.61
C MET A 597 -35.49 -88.24 1.17
N ILE A 598 -36.50 -88.39 0.30
CA ILE A 598 -37.85 -88.84 0.66
C ILE A 598 -38.19 -89.95 -0.35
N ILE A 599 -37.76 -91.16 -0.01
CA ILE A 599 -38.17 -92.54 -0.40
C ILE A 599 -36.91 -93.42 -0.21
N ARG A 600 -36.46 -93.59 1.03
CA ARG A 600 -36.43 -94.89 1.75
C ARG A 600 -35.77 -94.72 3.12
#